data_AF-A0A3D1XQE7-F1
#
_entry.id   AF-A0A3D1XQE7-F1
#
_cell.length_a   1.000
_cell.length_b   1.000
_cell.length_c   1.000
_cell.angle_alpha   90.00
_cell.angle_beta   90.00
_cell.angle_gamma   90.00
#
_symmetry.space_group_name_H-M   'P 1'
#
loop_
_entity.id
_entity.type
_entity.pdbx_description
1 polymer ?
#
loop_
_entity_poly.entity_id
_entity_poly.type
_entity_poly.pdbx_seq_one_letter_code
_entity_poly.pdbx_strand_id
1 'polypeptide(L)'
;MNKFIKKLIKLSIFGALVFGGWQAYLKWEEFKPFLVELEEKDPEKFAKMVEEAQSFQIKETRRLYRELDRMTFAAVIDLRYSRFLEKRKSDKKYREDSYDEELQTREKERKSKLEDDQAKIEELKNLHLKKPVKVRFGQWGKIQPWQQRLILQEKCIKYFKKQIEDDQAQNNGLRTSKVTTLISRVGQEPLEIENLCENLVPMTSDPQVIQSSILSLKESMNFFYFAQLLEETGIPRAVVFPFKDELEGMSRDYNDS
;
A
#
# COMPACT_ATOMS: atom_id res chain seq x y z
N MET A 1 -46.29 70.83 -1.43
CA MET A 1 -45.94 69.40 -1.60
C MET A 1 -46.77 68.56 -0.63
N ASN A 2 -47.65 67.71 -1.16
CA ASN A 2 -48.73 67.04 -0.40
C ASN A 2 -48.16 66.15 0.72
N LYS A 3 -48.77 66.16 1.92
CA LYS A 3 -48.28 65.47 3.14
C LYS A 3 -48.07 63.97 2.91
N PHE A 4 -48.82 63.41 1.97
CA PHE A 4 -48.76 62.02 1.51
C PHE A 4 -47.48 61.70 0.71
N ILE A 5 -47.05 62.60 -0.19
CA ILE A 5 -45.84 62.43 -1.02
C ILE A 5 -44.58 62.46 -0.13
N LYS A 6 -44.55 63.33 0.90
CA LYS A 6 -43.46 63.35 1.89
C LYS A 6 -43.36 62.04 2.70
N LYS A 7 -44.49 61.38 3.00
CA LYS A 7 -44.50 60.08 3.68
C LYS A 7 -44.01 58.95 2.78
N LEU A 8 -44.42 58.93 1.51
CA LEU A 8 -43.97 57.94 0.52
C LEU A 8 -42.45 58.01 0.28
N ILE A 9 -41.89 59.20 0.16
CA ILE A 9 -40.43 59.38 0.00
C ILE A 9 -39.68 58.86 1.23
N LYS A 10 -40.15 59.16 2.46
CA LYS A 10 -39.55 58.64 3.69
C LYS A 10 -39.61 57.11 3.78
N LEU A 11 -40.73 56.50 3.40
CA LEU A 11 -40.90 55.05 3.34
C LEU A 11 -39.99 54.41 2.28
N SER A 12 -39.82 55.04 1.12
CA SER A 12 -38.90 54.56 0.07
C SER A 12 -37.45 54.60 0.52
N ILE A 13 -37.00 55.66 1.20
CA ILE A 13 -35.64 55.76 1.73
C ILE A 13 -35.41 54.73 2.83
N PHE A 14 -36.38 54.57 3.73
CA PHE A 14 -36.29 53.58 4.80
C PHE A 14 -36.28 52.15 4.24
N GLY A 15 -37.15 51.84 3.27
CA GLY A 15 -37.17 50.56 2.57
C GLY A 15 -35.85 50.27 1.85
N ALA A 16 -35.24 51.27 1.20
CA ALA A 16 -33.94 51.14 0.55
C ALA A 16 -32.79 50.88 1.55
N LEU A 17 -32.82 51.52 2.72
CA LEU A 17 -31.83 51.30 3.78
C LEU A 17 -31.96 49.90 4.40
N VAL A 18 -33.19 49.46 4.70
CA VAL A 18 -33.45 48.13 5.25
C VAL A 18 -33.07 47.04 4.24
N PHE A 19 -33.46 47.22 2.98
CA PHE A 19 -33.12 46.28 1.91
C PHE A 19 -31.60 46.27 1.63
N GLY A 20 -30.95 47.43 1.61
CA GLY A 20 -29.50 47.54 1.45
C GLY A 20 -28.73 46.91 2.61
N GLY A 21 -29.18 47.11 3.84
CA GLY A 21 -28.62 46.47 5.03
C GLY A 21 -28.78 44.95 5.01
N TRP A 22 -29.94 44.45 4.60
CA TRP A 22 -30.20 43.02 4.43
C TRP A 22 -29.31 42.38 3.36
N GLN A 23 -29.17 43.02 2.19
CA GLN A 23 -28.30 42.56 1.11
C GLN A 23 -26.82 42.56 1.51
N ALA A 24 -26.39 43.58 2.26
CA ALA A 24 -25.02 43.65 2.79
C ALA A 24 -24.77 42.54 3.83
N TYR A 25 -25.75 42.25 4.69
CA TYR A 25 -25.66 41.17 5.68
C TYR A 25 -25.51 39.79 5.02
N LEU A 26 -26.34 39.48 4.02
CA LEU A 26 -26.25 38.21 3.28
C LEU A 26 -24.89 38.03 2.61
N LYS A 27 -24.41 39.07 1.91
CA LYS A 27 -23.07 39.04 1.29
C LYS A 27 -21.95 38.92 2.32
N TRP A 28 -22.12 39.50 3.51
CA TRP A 28 -21.16 39.36 4.59
C TRP A 28 -21.10 37.91 5.09
N GLU A 29 -22.24 37.24 5.26
CA GLU A 29 -22.26 35.82 5.66
C GLU A 29 -21.58 34.90 4.63
N GLU A 30 -21.82 35.13 3.33
CA GLU A 30 -21.15 34.39 2.26
C GLU A 30 -19.62 34.61 2.24
N PHE A 31 -19.16 35.78 2.67
CA PHE A 31 -17.75 36.15 2.63
C PHE A 31 -16.95 35.71 3.88
N LYS A 32 -17.62 35.43 5.00
CA LYS A 32 -16.99 34.90 6.23
C LYS A 32 -16.06 33.70 6.00
N PRO A 33 -16.47 32.61 5.30
CA PRO A 33 -15.59 31.45 5.11
C PRO A 33 -14.32 31.80 4.33
N PHE A 34 -14.41 32.73 3.37
CA PHE A 34 -13.26 33.17 2.60
C PHE A 34 -12.27 33.99 3.44
N LEU A 35 -12.78 34.80 4.38
CA LEU A 35 -11.93 35.51 5.33
C LEU A 35 -11.18 34.55 6.26
N VAL A 36 -11.83 33.47 6.71
CA VAL A 36 -11.18 32.42 7.51
C VAL A 36 -10.06 31.75 6.72
N GLU A 37 -10.28 31.43 5.44
CA GLU A 37 -9.22 30.87 4.58
C GLU A 37 -8.01 31.82 4.45
N LEU A 38 -8.24 33.12 4.26
CA LEU A 38 -7.16 34.10 4.18
C LEU A 38 -6.42 34.27 5.52
N GLU A 39 -7.14 34.24 6.64
CA GLU A 39 -6.57 34.28 7.99
C GLU A 39 -5.68 33.06 8.26
N GLU A 40 -6.10 31.87 7.83
CA GLU A 40 -5.31 30.66 7.94
C GLU A 40 -4.01 30.72 7.13
N LYS A 41 -4.01 31.38 5.96
CA LYS A 41 -2.81 31.50 5.10
C LYS A 41 -1.71 32.33 5.77
N ASP A 42 -2.03 33.52 6.28
CA ASP A 42 -1.11 34.35 7.04
C ASP A 42 -1.87 35.30 7.99
N PRO A 43 -1.95 34.97 9.30
CA PRO A 43 -2.78 35.71 10.24
C PRO A 43 -2.26 37.14 10.50
N GLU A 44 -0.95 37.36 10.41
CA GLU A 44 -0.35 38.69 10.62
C GLU A 44 -0.68 39.62 9.45
N LYS A 45 -0.54 39.12 8.22
CA LYS A 45 -0.87 39.89 7.02
C LYS A 45 -2.39 40.09 6.89
N PHE A 46 -3.19 39.11 7.31
CA PHE A 46 -4.64 39.24 7.39
C PHE A 46 -5.06 40.30 8.41
N ALA A 47 -4.50 40.31 9.62
CA ALA A 47 -4.78 41.34 10.63
C ALA A 47 -4.47 42.75 10.09
N LYS A 48 -3.34 42.90 9.41
CA LYS A 48 -2.98 44.15 8.73
C LYS A 48 -3.98 44.54 7.63
N MET A 49 -4.44 43.57 6.84
CA MET A 49 -5.48 43.82 5.83
C MET A 49 -6.78 44.34 6.47
N VAL A 50 -7.18 43.76 7.61
CA VAL A 50 -8.39 44.17 8.34
C VAL A 50 -8.23 45.58 8.92
N GLU A 51 -7.08 45.90 9.50
CA GLU A 51 -6.77 47.24 10.01
C GLU A 51 -6.84 48.30 8.90
N GLU A 52 -6.26 48.02 7.75
CA GLU A 52 -6.30 48.93 6.59
C GLU A 52 -7.70 49.04 5.97
N ALA A 53 -8.51 48.00 6.08
CA ALA A 53 -9.91 48.04 5.67
C ALA A 53 -10.74 48.96 6.58
N GLN A 54 -10.50 48.90 7.89
CA GLN A 54 -11.14 49.76 8.89
C GLN A 54 -10.72 51.23 8.74
N SER A 55 -9.48 51.49 8.31
CA SER A 55 -8.96 52.84 8.02
C SER A 55 -9.43 53.40 6.65
N PHE A 56 -10.29 52.67 5.93
CA PHE A 56 -10.77 53.00 4.58
C PHE A 56 -9.67 53.12 3.52
N GLN A 57 -8.50 52.51 3.74
CA GLN A 57 -7.42 52.46 2.76
C GLN A 57 -7.66 51.35 1.71
N ILE A 58 -8.59 51.62 0.80
CA ILE A 58 -9.09 50.65 -0.20
C ILE A 58 -7.97 50.11 -1.09
N LYS A 59 -6.97 50.94 -1.43
CA LYS A 59 -5.85 50.54 -2.29
C LYS A 59 -4.95 49.52 -1.61
N GLU A 60 -4.61 49.76 -0.34
CA GLU A 60 -3.74 48.89 0.44
C GLU A 60 -4.42 47.60 0.85
N THR A 61 -5.68 47.70 1.29
CA THR A 61 -6.52 46.53 1.58
C THR A 61 -6.58 45.58 0.37
N ARG A 62 -6.82 46.12 -0.84
CA ARG A 62 -6.88 45.32 -2.07
C ARG A 62 -5.54 44.69 -2.43
N ARG A 63 -4.41 45.36 -2.14
CA ARG A 63 -3.08 44.80 -2.36
C ARG A 63 -2.84 43.61 -1.43
N LEU A 64 -3.06 43.80 -0.13
CA LEU A 64 -2.87 42.75 0.89
C LEU A 64 -3.77 41.54 0.64
N TYR A 65 -5.04 41.78 0.27
CA TYR A 65 -5.97 40.74 -0.14
C TYR A 65 -5.40 39.90 -1.29
N ARG A 66 -4.92 40.54 -2.37
CA ARG A 66 -4.39 39.82 -3.54
C ARG A 66 -3.12 39.05 -3.22
N GLU A 67 -2.30 39.56 -2.31
CA GLU A 67 -1.11 38.85 -1.85
C GLU A 67 -1.49 37.58 -1.10
N LEU A 68 -2.45 37.66 -0.17
CA LEU A 68 -2.96 36.51 0.58
C LEU A 68 -3.66 35.49 -0.33
N ASP A 69 -4.53 35.96 -1.22
CA ASP A 69 -5.27 35.13 -2.17
C ASP A 69 -4.35 34.34 -3.11
N ARG A 70 -3.25 34.96 -3.54
CA ARG A 70 -2.24 34.35 -4.42
C ARG A 70 -1.26 33.42 -3.70
N MET A 71 -1.30 33.33 -2.38
CA MET A 71 -0.41 32.40 -1.66
C MET A 71 -0.78 30.97 -2.02
N THR A 72 0.21 30.24 -2.54
CA THR A 72 0.06 28.81 -2.80
C THR A 72 0.18 28.02 -1.50
N PHE A 73 -0.37 26.82 -1.48
CA PHE A 73 -0.26 25.92 -0.33
C PHE A 73 1.21 25.69 0.10
N ALA A 74 2.12 25.52 -0.86
CA ALA A 74 3.55 25.38 -0.60
C ALA A 74 4.14 26.63 0.09
N ALA A 75 3.79 27.83 -0.40
CA ALA A 75 4.26 29.08 0.20
C ALA A 75 3.75 29.27 1.64
N VAL A 76 2.51 28.83 1.92
CA VAL A 76 1.94 28.86 3.28
C VAL A 76 2.68 27.89 4.20
N ILE A 77 2.98 26.67 3.73
CA ILE A 77 3.77 25.70 4.49
C ILE A 77 5.17 26.25 4.79
N ASP A 78 5.86 26.76 3.77
CA ASP A 78 7.21 27.30 3.92
C ASP A 78 7.24 28.47 4.90
N LEU A 79 6.24 29.37 4.85
CA LEU A 79 6.11 30.49 5.78
C LEU A 79 5.86 30.01 7.22
N ARG A 80 4.98 29.03 7.41
CA ARG A 80 4.72 28.45 8.74
C ARG A 80 5.97 27.77 9.29
N TYR A 81 6.68 27.04 8.45
CA TYR A 81 7.91 26.36 8.83
C TYR A 81 9.04 27.34 9.16
N SER A 82 9.22 28.40 8.38
CA SER A 82 10.22 29.43 8.67
C SER A 82 9.93 30.15 9.98
N ARG A 83 8.67 30.56 10.24
CA ARG A 83 8.25 31.14 11.52
C ARG A 83 8.46 30.19 12.70
N PHE A 84 8.12 28.91 12.53
CA PHE A 84 8.39 27.87 13.52
C PHE A 84 9.88 27.80 13.86
N LEU A 85 10.75 27.78 12.85
CA LEU A 85 12.21 27.75 13.04
C LEU A 85 12.74 29.01 13.73
N GLU A 86 12.25 30.18 13.34
CA GLU A 86 12.63 31.45 13.98
C GLU A 86 12.23 31.45 15.46
N LYS A 87 10.99 31.08 15.76
CA LYS A 87 10.48 30.99 17.14
C LYS A 87 11.27 29.99 17.97
N ARG A 88 11.64 28.85 17.40
CA ARG A 88 12.47 27.83 18.05
C ARG A 88 13.91 28.31 18.33
N LYS A 89 14.43 29.24 17.53
CA LYS A 89 15.74 29.86 17.76
C LYS A 89 15.67 30.93 18.85
N SER A 90 14.63 31.76 18.85
CA SER A 90 14.51 32.91 19.75
C SER A 90 13.97 32.57 21.14
N ASP A 91 13.08 31.58 21.25
CA ASP A 91 12.37 31.24 22.48
C ASP A 91 12.80 29.86 23.01
N LYS A 92 13.51 29.87 24.14
CA LYS A 92 13.98 28.64 24.81
C LYS A 92 12.83 27.75 25.27
N LYS A 93 11.76 28.34 25.81
CA LYS A 93 10.62 27.58 26.34
C LYS A 93 9.87 26.91 25.20
N TYR A 94 9.58 27.66 24.14
CA TYR A 94 8.96 27.11 22.93
C TYR A 94 9.77 25.97 22.32
N ARG A 95 11.10 26.08 22.32
CA ARG A 95 11.98 25.02 21.84
C ARG A 95 11.84 23.75 22.68
N GLU A 96 11.88 23.85 24.00
CA GLU A 96 11.72 22.70 24.91
C GLU A 96 10.35 22.04 24.72
N ASP A 97 9.27 22.82 24.73
CA ASP A 97 7.90 22.32 24.51
C ASP A 97 7.77 21.60 23.14
N SER A 98 8.36 22.18 22.07
CA SER A 98 8.34 21.55 20.74
C SER A 98 9.08 20.21 20.67
N TYR A 99 10.16 20.04 21.45
CA TYR A 99 10.88 18.77 21.53
C TYR A 99 10.06 17.71 22.26
N ASP A 100 9.37 18.08 23.33
CA ASP A 100 8.52 17.15 24.09
C ASP A 100 7.32 16.67 23.25
N GLU A 101 6.71 17.56 22.46
CA GLU A 101 5.66 17.19 21.51
C GLU A 101 6.17 16.24 20.40
N GLU A 102 7.36 16.50 19.86
CA GLU A 102 8.02 15.59 18.90
C GLU A 102 8.27 14.20 19.51
N LEU A 103 8.73 14.15 20.76
CA LEU A 103 8.97 12.90 21.48
C LEU A 103 7.68 12.11 21.68
N GLN A 104 6.62 12.76 22.17
CA GLN A 104 5.31 12.12 22.34
C GLN A 104 4.74 11.60 21.02
N THR A 105 4.92 12.34 19.93
CA THR A 105 4.47 11.93 18.59
C THR A 105 5.22 10.68 18.14
N ARG A 106 6.56 10.66 18.27
CA ARG A 106 7.38 9.49 17.95
C ARG A 106 7.01 8.26 18.78
N GLU A 107 6.70 8.45 20.06
CA GLU A 107 6.24 7.34 20.91
C GLU A 107 4.89 6.77 20.46
N LYS A 108 3.94 7.63 20.11
CA LYS A 108 2.63 7.21 19.57
C LYS A 108 2.78 6.47 18.25
N GLU A 109 3.59 6.99 17.33
CA GLU A 109 3.86 6.34 16.04
C GLU A 109 4.53 4.97 16.23
N ARG A 110 5.51 4.85 17.14
CA ARG A 110 6.14 3.56 17.45
C ARG A 110 5.14 2.55 18.00
N LYS A 111 4.26 2.97 18.92
CA LYS A 111 3.21 2.09 19.46
C LYS A 111 2.24 1.63 18.38
N SER A 112 1.73 2.56 17.57
CA SER A 112 0.83 2.25 16.46
C SER A 112 1.47 1.31 15.44
N LYS A 113 2.73 1.52 15.09
CA LYS A 113 3.47 0.62 14.20
C LYS A 113 3.63 -0.77 14.80
N LEU A 114 3.93 -0.86 16.10
CA LEU A 114 4.08 -2.14 16.80
C LEU A 114 2.75 -2.91 16.87
N GLU A 115 1.63 -2.21 17.08
CA GLU A 115 0.28 -2.80 17.03
C GLU A 115 -0.07 -3.30 15.62
N ASP A 116 0.23 -2.52 14.58
CA ASP A 116 0.02 -2.92 13.18
C ASP A 116 0.89 -4.14 12.78
N ASP A 117 2.16 -4.14 13.18
CA ASP A 117 3.06 -5.27 12.97
C ASP A 117 2.58 -6.53 13.71
N GLN A 118 2.08 -6.39 14.94
CA GLN A 118 1.48 -7.49 15.69
C GLN A 118 0.22 -8.04 15.01
N ALA A 119 -0.67 -7.17 14.53
CA ALA A 119 -1.87 -7.56 13.80
C ALA A 119 -1.52 -8.34 12.52
N LYS A 120 -0.53 -7.88 11.77
CA LYS A 120 -0.02 -8.59 10.58
C LYS A 120 0.56 -9.96 10.92
N ILE A 121 1.32 -10.06 12.02
CA ILE A 121 1.85 -11.36 12.49
C ILE A 121 0.71 -12.30 12.87
N GLU A 122 -0.33 -11.81 13.52
CA GLU A 122 -1.50 -12.61 13.91
C GLU A 122 -2.31 -13.07 12.68
N GLU A 123 -2.52 -12.18 11.71
CA GLU A 123 -3.12 -12.52 10.42
C GLU A 123 -2.31 -13.59 9.69
N LEU A 124 -0.98 -13.44 9.62
CA LEU A 124 -0.09 -14.45 9.05
C LEU A 124 -0.19 -15.78 9.79
N LYS A 125 -0.23 -15.79 11.13
CA LYS A 125 -0.43 -17.02 11.91
C LYS A 125 -1.76 -17.69 11.58
N ASN A 126 -2.83 -16.90 11.41
CA ASN A 126 -4.15 -17.40 11.04
C ASN A 126 -4.19 -17.95 9.61
N LEU A 127 -3.48 -17.34 8.67
CA LEU A 127 -3.28 -17.86 7.31
C LEU A 127 -2.42 -19.13 7.31
N HIS A 128 -1.45 -19.21 8.23
CA HIS A 128 -0.54 -20.34 8.37
C HIS A 128 -1.09 -21.49 9.22
N LEU A 129 -2.32 -21.38 9.75
CA LEU A 129 -3.14 -22.52 10.17
C LEU A 129 -3.51 -23.34 8.92
N LYS A 130 -2.49 -23.95 8.30
CA LYS A 130 -2.61 -25.05 7.35
C LYS A 130 -3.58 -26.01 8.02
N LYS A 131 -4.75 -26.22 7.41
CA LYS A 131 -5.63 -27.38 7.73
C LYS A 131 -4.71 -28.56 8.01
N PRO A 132 -4.82 -29.23 9.17
CA PRO A 132 -3.85 -30.24 9.57
C PRO A 132 -3.68 -31.20 8.41
N VAL A 133 -2.44 -31.50 8.04
CA VAL A 133 -2.10 -32.30 6.84
C VAL A 133 -2.94 -33.60 6.76
N LYS A 134 -3.37 -34.11 7.92
CA LYS A 134 -4.38 -35.18 8.09
C LYS A 134 -5.70 -35.00 7.30
N VAL A 135 -6.21 -33.77 7.13
CA VAL A 135 -7.46 -33.49 6.39
C VAL A 135 -7.24 -33.57 4.87
N ARG A 136 -6.01 -33.39 4.37
CA ARG A 136 -5.69 -33.44 2.92
C ARG A 136 -5.40 -34.84 2.41
N PHE A 137 -4.84 -35.73 3.24
CA PHE A 137 -4.64 -37.15 2.87
C PHE A 137 -5.95 -37.87 2.53
N GLY A 138 -7.09 -37.37 3.01
CA GLY A 138 -8.41 -37.87 2.66
C GLY A 138 -8.91 -37.46 1.27
N GLN A 139 -8.23 -36.54 0.56
CA GLN A 139 -8.68 -36.01 -0.73
C GLN A 139 -7.97 -36.66 -1.92
N TRP A 140 -6.63 -36.81 -1.91
CA TRP A 140 -5.88 -37.31 -3.07
C TRP A 140 -6.40 -38.67 -3.57
N GLY A 141 -6.51 -39.67 -2.68
CA GLY A 141 -7.00 -41.01 -3.03
C GLY A 141 -8.49 -41.09 -3.39
N LYS A 142 -9.27 -40.01 -3.18
CA LYS A 142 -10.71 -39.95 -3.52
C LYS A 142 -11.00 -39.19 -4.81
N ILE A 143 -9.99 -38.50 -5.35
CA ILE A 143 -10.09 -37.68 -6.56
C ILE A 143 -9.94 -38.58 -7.79
N GLN A 144 -10.68 -38.29 -8.86
CA GLN A 144 -10.61 -39.09 -10.09
C GLN A 144 -9.24 -38.91 -10.78
N PRO A 145 -8.73 -39.92 -11.50
CA PRO A 145 -7.41 -39.86 -12.15
C PRO A 145 -7.18 -38.62 -13.03
N TRP A 146 -8.16 -38.25 -13.86
CA TRP A 146 -8.03 -37.06 -14.70
C TRP A 146 -7.92 -35.75 -13.89
N GLN A 147 -8.55 -35.68 -12.71
CA GLN A 147 -8.47 -34.52 -11.81
C GLN A 147 -7.12 -34.49 -11.09
N GLN A 148 -6.61 -35.65 -10.65
CA GLN A 148 -5.26 -35.78 -10.10
C GLN A 148 -4.22 -35.27 -11.10
N ARG A 149 -4.38 -35.66 -12.37
CA ARG A 149 -3.53 -35.20 -13.48
C ARG A 149 -3.56 -33.67 -13.64
N LEU A 150 -4.75 -33.07 -13.67
CA LEU A 150 -4.87 -31.60 -13.81
C LEU A 150 -4.20 -30.86 -12.65
N ILE A 151 -4.41 -31.35 -11.43
CA ILE A 151 -3.79 -30.79 -10.24
C ILE A 151 -2.26 -30.92 -10.32
N LEU A 152 -1.73 -32.08 -10.72
CA LEU A 152 -0.28 -32.27 -10.89
C LEU A 152 0.31 -31.36 -11.96
N GLN A 153 -0.39 -31.17 -13.08
CA GLN A 153 0.07 -30.28 -14.15
C GLN A 153 0.11 -28.82 -13.68
N GLU A 154 -0.94 -28.35 -13.02
CA GLU A 154 -0.99 -27.00 -12.45
C GLU A 154 0.12 -26.79 -11.42
N LYS A 155 0.32 -27.75 -10.51
CA LYS A 155 1.35 -27.65 -9.48
C LYS A 155 2.76 -27.78 -10.04
N CYS A 156 2.98 -28.62 -11.05
CA CYS A 156 4.24 -28.71 -11.77
C CYS A 156 4.64 -27.34 -12.31
N ILE A 157 3.74 -26.68 -13.04
CA ILE A 157 4.01 -25.36 -13.62
C ILE A 157 4.29 -24.33 -12.52
N LYS A 158 3.46 -24.30 -11.48
CA LYS A 158 3.62 -23.38 -10.33
C LYS A 158 5.01 -23.49 -9.71
N TYR A 159 5.44 -24.71 -9.39
CA TYR A 159 6.67 -24.91 -8.62
C TYR A 159 7.94 -24.79 -9.47
N PHE A 160 7.91 -25.16 -10.75
CA PHE A 160 9.03 -24.86 -11.65
C PHE A 160 9.18 -23.35 -11.91
N LYS A 161 8.08 -22.61 -12.07
CA LYS A 161 8.13 -21.14 -12.17
C LYS A 161 8.73 -20.52 -10.91
N LYS A 162 8.26 -20.96 -9.74
CA LYS A 162 8.76 -20.49 -8.46
C LYS A 162 10.26 -20.78 -8.27
N GLN A 163 10.71 -21.98 -8.64
CA GLN A 163 12.13 -22.33 -8.60
C GLN A 163 12.97 -21.37 -9.46
N ILE A 164 12.54 -21.10 -10.70
CA ILE A 164 13.25 -20.18 -11.60
C ILE A 164 13.25 -18.75 -11.06
N GLU A 165 12.13 -18.28 -10.51
CA GLU A 165 12.03 -16.94 -9.90
C GLU A 165 12.96 -16.79 -8.68
N ASP A 166 12.97 -17.78 -7.79
CA ASP A 166 13.82 -17.80 -6.60
C ASP A 166 15.32 -17.86 -7.01
N ASP A 167 15.67 -18.67 -8.01
CA ASP A 167 17.03 -18.75 -8.58
C ASP A 167 17.46 -17.42 -9.21
N GLN A 168 16.58 -16.73 -9.93
CA GLN A 168 16.84 -15.40 -10.51
C GLN A 168 17.02 -14.34 -9.43
N ALA A 169 16.19 -14.35 -8.39
CA ALA A 169 16.29 -13.43 -7.26
C ALA A 169 17.62 -13.62 -6.49
N GLN A 170 18.04 -14.87 -6.30
CA GLN A 170 19.31 -15.20 -5.64
C GLN A 170 20.52 -14.78 -6.49
N ASN A 171 20.48 -15.02 -7.80
CA ASN A 171 21.55 -14.59 -8.74
C ASN A 171 21.64 -13.06 -8.88
N ASN A 172 20.54 -12.32 -8.76
CA ASN A 172 20.54 -10.86 -8.77
C ASN A 172 21.09 -10.27 -7.45
N GLY A 173 21.00 -10.99 -6.34
CA GLY A 173 21.59 -10.61 -5.04
C GLY A 173 23.07 -10.99 -4.88
N LEU A 174 23.53 -12.03 -5.58
CA LEU A 174 24.90 -12.57 -5.49
C LEU A 174 25.55 -12.67 -6.88
N ARG A 175 26.28 -11.62 -7.30
CA ARG A 175 27.30 -11.73 -8.35
C ARG A 175 28.51 -12.55 -7.89
N THR A 176 28.32 -13.79 -7.47
CA THR A 176 29.40 -14.78 -7.30
C THR A 176 28.80 -16.17 -7.06
N SER A 177 28.75 -17.01 -8.09
CA SER A 177 29.15 -18.42 -8.07
C SER A 177 28.66 -19.11 -9.36
N LYS A 178 29.57 -19.77 -10.06
CA LYS A 178 29.33 -20.43 -11.34
C LYS A 178 28.68 -21.81 -11.10
N VAL A 179 27.37 -21.94 -11.27
CA VAL A 179 26.74 -23.24 -11.57
C VAL A 179 25.71 -23.05 -12.69
N THR A 180 26.25 -22.82 -13.88
CA THR A 180 25.56 -22.54 -15.13
C THR A 180 25.18 -23.82 -15.90
N THR A 181 24.96 -24.96 -15.24
CA THR A 181 24.93 -26.26 -15.93
C THR A 181 23.55 -26.89 -16.14
N LEU A 182 22.47 -26.32 -15.59
CA LEU A 182 21.10 -26.70 -15.97
C LEU A 182 20.32 -25.58 -16.68
N ILE A 183 20.72 -24.31 -16.47
CA ILE A 183 20.17 -23.14 -17.18
C ILE A 183 20.72 -23.03 -18.62
N SER A 184 21.73 -23.84 -18.98
CA SER A 184 22.26 -23.91 -20.34
C SER A 184 21.35 -24.63 -21.35
N ARG A 185 20.12 -25.01 -20.97
CA ARG A 185 19.06 -25.30 -21.96
C ARG A 185 18.43 -23.98 -22.42
N VAL A 186 19.18 -23.34 -23.30
CA VAL A 186 18.81 -22.38 -24.35
C VAL A 186 17.31 -22.14 -24.53
N GLY A 187 16.86 -21.01 -23.98
CA GLY A 187 16.03 -19.97 -24.60
C GLY A 187 14.86 -20.35 -25.51
N GLN A 188 13.65 -20.25 -24.96
CA GLN A 188 12.41 -19.83 -25.63
C GLN A 188 11.28 -19.58 -24.60
N GLU A 189 11.06 -18.30 -24.24
CA GLU A 189 9.76 -17.72 -23.79
C GLU A 189 8.93 -18.46 -22.69
N PRO A 190 7.86 -17.86 -22.13
CA PRO A 190 7.06 -18.47 -21.04
C PRO A 190 6.22 -19.70 -21.44
N LEU A 191 6.62 -20.45 -22.48
CA LEU A 191 5.97 -21.66 -23.01
C LEU A 191 6.78 -22.94 -22.74
N GLU A 192 8.06 -22.83 -22.33
CA GLU A 192 8.92 -23.99 -22.07
C GLU A 192 8.48 -24.83 -20.86
N ILE A 193 8.01 -24.19 -19.80
CA ILE A 193 7.66 -24.87 -18.54
C ILE A 193 6.38 -25.68 -18.70
N GLU A 194 5.42 -25.12 -19.43
CA GLU A 194 4.15 -25.75 -19.78
C GLU A 194 4.40 -27.03 -20.59
N ASN A 195 5.28 -26.94 -21.60
CA ASN A 195 5.70 -28.09 -22.41
C ASN A 195 6.48 -29.13 -21.59
N LEU A 196 7.37 -28.69 -20.69
CA LEU A 196 8.09 -29.57 -19.77
C LEU A 196 7.11 -30.33 -18.87
N CYS A 197 6.15 -29.63 -18.27
CA CYS A 197 5.15 -30.22 -17.40
C CYS A 197 4.16 -31.11 -18.14
N GLU A 198 3.85 -30.82 -19.41
CA GLU A 198 3.05 -31.72 -20.25
C GLU A 198 3.77 -33.04 -20.53
N ASN A 199 5.10 -33.01 -20.73
CA ASN A 199 5.92 -34.21 -20.87
C ASN A 199 6.03 -35.01 -19.56
N LEU A 200 6.19 -34.32 -18.43
CA LEU A 200 6.29 -34.97 -17.11
C LEU A 200 4.93 -35.49 -16.62
N VAL A 201 3.83 -34.85 -17.01
CA VAL A 201 2.45 -35.15 -16.60
C VAL A 201 1.54 -35.24 -17.84
N PRO A 202 1.64 -36.33 -18.63
CA PRO A 202 0.90 -36.49 -19.87
C PRO A 202 -0.62 -36.51 -19.65
N MET A 203 -1.37 -36.15 -20.69
CA MET A 203 -2.84 -36.18 -20.68
C MET A 203 -3.34 -37.62 -20.67
N THR A 204 -3.54 -38.17 -19.47
CA THR A 204 -4.00 -39.54 -19.26
C THR A 204 -4.99 -39.62 -18.09
N SER A 205 -5.83 -40.65 -18.11
CA SER A 205 -6.68 -41.04 -16.98
C SER A 205 -6.24 -42.36 -16.35
N ASP A 206 -5.10 -42.91 -16.78
CA ASP A 206 -4.52 -44.13 -16.22
C ASP A 206 -3.82 -43.85 -14.88
N PRO A 207 -4.29 -44.44 -13.76
CA PRO A 207 -3.67 -44.28 -12.45
C PRO A 207 -2.18 -44.66 -12.40
N GLN A 208 -1.74 -45.65 -13.19
CA GLN A 208 -0.34 -46.08 -13.20
C GLN A 208 0.57 -45.00 -13.81
N VAL A 209 0.08 -44.34 -14.86
CA VAL A 209 0.82 -43.26 -15.51
C VAL A 209 0.88 -42.02 -14.61
N ILE A 210 -0.18 -41.75 -13.85
CA ILE A 210 -0.18 -40.68 -12.83
C ILE A 210 0.87 -40.97 -11.75
N GLN A 211 0.98 -42.22 -11.30
CA GLN A 211 1.98 -42.61 -10.32
C GLN A 211 3.41 -42.48 -10.87
N SER A 212 3.65 -42.88 -12.13
CA SER A 212 4.94 -42.68 -12.76
C SER A 212 5.28 -41.19 -12.93
N SER A 213 4.29 -40.34 -13.23
CA SER A 213 4.49 -38.90 -13.32
C SER A 213 4.93 -38.27 -12.00
N ILE A 214 4.41 -38.74 -10.86
CA ILE A 214 4.87 -38.27 -9.54
C ILE A 214 6.36 -38.61 -9.34
N LEU A 215 6.80 -39.78 -9.78
CA LEU A 215 8.21 -40.18 -9.72
C LEU A 215 9.08 -39.38 -10.69
N SER A 216 8.61 -39.13 -11.91
CA SER A 216 9.32 -38.27 -12.87
C SER A 216 9.48 -36.83 -12.36
N LEU A 217 8.46 -36.31 -11.65
CA LEU A 217 8.52 -35.00 -11.00
C LEU A 217 9.55 -34.99 -9.85
N LYS A 218 9.63 -36.07 -9.06
CA LYS A 218 10.66 -36.24 -8.00
C LYS A 218 12.07 -36.12 -8.57
N GLU A 219 12.33 -36.69 -9.74
CA GLU A 219 13.66 -36.68 -10.36
C GLU A 219 14.00 -35.35 -11.04
N SER A 220 12.98 -34.63 -11.52
CA SER A 220 13.15 -33.43 -12.34
C SER A 220 13.14 -32.13 -11.55
N MET A 221 12.53 -32.11 -10.36
CA MET A 221 12.35 -30.91 -9.54
C MET A 221 13.26 -30.97 -8.30
N ASN A 222 13.72 -29.81 -7.84
CA ASN A 222 14.46 -29.71 -6.58
C ASN A 222 13.58 -30.19 -5.40
N PHE A 223 14.20 -30.89 -4.44
CA PHE A 223 13.52 -31.60 -3.36
C PHE A 223 12.64 -30.67 -2.55
N PHE A 224 13.08 -29.43 -2.28
CA PHE A 224 12.30 -28.47 -1.52
C PHE A 224 10.97 -28.13 -2.19
N TYR A 225 10.99 -27.80 -3.48
CA TYR A 225 9.78 -27.46 -4.24
C TYR A 225 8.90 -28.69 -4.47
N PHE A 226 9.50 -29.85 -4.72
CA PHE A 226 8.75 -31.10 -4.83
C PHE A 226 8.07 -31.49 -3.52
N ALA A 227 8.73 -31.32 -2.38
CA ALA A 227 8.15 -31.57 -1.06
C ALA A 227 6.97 -30.61 -0.76
N GLN A 228 7.05 -29.35 -1.18
CA GLN A 228 5.92 -28.41 -1.12
C GLN A 228 4.77 -28.83 -2.03
N LEU A 229 5.06 -29.33 -3.23
CA LEU A 229 4.06 -29.89 -4.14
C LEU A 229 3.32 -31.05 -3.49
N LEU A 230 4.02 -32.00 -2.88
CA LEU A 230 3.40 -33.13 -2.17
C LEU A 230 2.52 -32.66 -1.00
N GLU A 231 2.95 -31.64 -0.25
CA GLU A 231 2.13 -31.05 0.82
C GLU A 231 0.86 -30.36 0.32
N GLU A 232 0.94 -29.62 -0.79
CA GLU A 232 -0.21 -28.92 -1.36
C GLU A 232 -1.22 -29.90 -1.97
N THR A 233 -0.73 -30.95 -2.63
CA THR A 233 -1.56 -31.99 -3.28
C THR A 233 -2.10 -33.02 -2.29
N GLY A 234 -1.49 -33.14 -1.11
CA GLY A 234 -1.86 -34.14 -0.11
C GLY A 234 -1.36 -35.55 -0.42
N ILE A 235 -0.32 -35.67 -1.26
CA ILE A 235 0.32 -36.95 -1.56
C ILE A 235 1.22 -37.33 -0.37
N PRO A 236 1.09 -38.55 0.21
CA PRO A 236 1.93 -38.97 1.32
C PRO A 236 3.41 -39.06 0.91
N ARG A 237 4.27 -38.29 1.59
CA ARG A 237 5.73 -38.35 1.35
C ARG A 237 6.28 -39.76 1.53
N ALA A 238 5.81 -40.52 2.53
CA ALA A 238 6.25 -41.89 2.77
C ALA A 238 5.94 -42.87 1.62
N VAL A 239 5.02 -42.53 0.70
CA VAL A 239 4.71 -43.33 -0.49
C VAL A 239 5.68 -43.03 -1.64
N VAL A 240 6.35 -41.88 -1.60
CA VAL A 240 7.22 -41.37 -2.67
C VAL A 240 8.71 -41.38 -2.24
N PHE A 241 8.98 -41.25 -0.94
CA PHE A 241 10.29 -41.23 -0.32
C PHE A 241 10.39 -42.35 0.74
N PRO A 242 11.21 -43.38 0.52
CA PRO A 242 11.85 -44.05 1.63
C PRO A 242 12.82 -43.07 2.32
N PHE A 243 12.98 -43.16 3.65
CA PHE A 243 13.77 -42.23 4.47
C PHE A 243 15.19 -41.94 3.93
N LYS A 244 15.82 -42.94 3.30
CA LYS A 244 17.15 -42.80 2.68
C LYS A 244 17.15 -41.83 1.50
N ASP A 245 16.14 -41.89 0.63
CA ASP A 245 15.99 -41.00 -0.52
C ASP A 245 15.71 -39.57 -0.09
N GLU A 246 15.08 -39.37 1.08
CA GLU A 246 14.82 -38.04 1.65
C GLU A 246 16.14 -37.35 2.04
N LEU A 247 17.02 -38.07 2.73
CA LEU A 247 18.36 -37.58 3.09
C LEU A 247 19.24 -37.33 1.87
N GLU A 248 19.21 -38.23 0.87
CA GLU A 248 19.95 -38.06 -0.38
C GLU A 248 19.43 -36.86 -1.20
N GLY A 249 18.13 -36.65 -1.27
CA GLY A 249 17.52 -35.49 -1.93
C GLY A 249 17.90 -34.17 -1.25
N MET A 250 17.80 -34.11 0.08
CA MET A 250 18.24 -32.94 0.84
C MET A 250 19.74 -32.66 0.67
N SER A 251 20.57 -33.70 0.63
CA SER A 251 22.02 -33.55 0.46
C SER A 251 22.41 -33.14 -0.96
N ARG A 252 21.71 -33.61 -1.99
CA ARG A 252 21.98 -33.26 -3.38
C ARG A 252 21.75 -31.77 -3.60
N ASP A 253 20.63 -31.25 -3.13
CA ASP A 253 20.30 -29.83 -3.27
C ASP A 253 21.25 -28.92 -2.45
N TYR A 254 21.81 -29.43 -1.35
CA TYR A 254 22.78 -28.69 -0.52
C TYR A 254 24.20 -28.71 -1.09
N ASN A 255 24.58 -29.79 -1.79
CA ASN A 255 25.90 -29.93 -2.43
C ASN A 255 25.95 -29.33 -3.84
N ASP A 256 24.79 -29.05 -4.45
CA ASP A 256 24.66 -28.32 -5.71
C ASP A 256 24.62 -26.77 -5.49
N SER A 257 24.82 -26.29 -4.25
CA SER A 257 24.92 -24.88 -3.84
C SER A 257 26.31 -24.27 -3.99
#